data_AF-A0A1Q7LEX7-F1
#
_entry.id   AF-A0A1Q7LEX7-F1
#
_cell.length_a   1.000
_cell.length_b   1.000
_cell.length_c   1.000
_cell.angle_alpha   90.00
_cell.angle_beta   90.00
_cell.angle_gamma   90.00
#
_symmetry.space_group_name_H-M   'P 1'
#
loop_
_entity.id
_entity.type
_entity.pdbx_description
1 polymer ?
#
loop_
_entity_poly.entity_id
_entity_poly.type
_entity_poly.pdbx_seq_one_letter_code
_entity_poly.pdbx_strand_id
1 'polypeptide(L)'
;MMNKEERFAGKSKRKAAVATLAVFLGGGAAAGLAAQGVPTAGNGEKQMTTTQSKFYCNSKALTPEERIQHKQLSDKLMAARKEIVETTKGYEFQFSPKSISLAELAEWVVAESKCCPFFDFHIDLENEGKLLCLRLTGEEGIKQFIRAEFAMQ
;
A
#
# COMPACT_ATOMS: atom_id res chain seq x y z
N MET A 1 -19.81 32.38 31.53
CA MET A 1 -20.14 31.17 32.32
C MET A 1 -19.56 29.97 31.60
N MET A 2 -18.74 29.20 32.32
CA MET A 2 -18.07 27.93 32.00
C MET A 2 -17.33 27.77 30.66
N ASN A 3 -16.01 27.90 30.78
CA ASN A 3 -15.01 27.14 30.04
C ASN A 3 -15.24 25.63 30.20
N LYS A 4 -14.95 24.84 29.16
CA LYS A 4 -14.64 23.42 29.33
C LYS A 4 -13.40 23.06 28.49
N GLU A 5 -12.25 23.19 29.16
CA GLU A 5 -11.04 22.47 28.82
C GLU A 5 -11.31 20.97 28.95
N GLU A 6 -10.95 20.18 27.94
CA GLU A 6 -10.62 18.77 28.17
C GLU A 6 -9.36 18.46 27.35
N ARG A 7 -8.23 18.46 28.05
CA ARG A 7 -6.93 18.01 27.56
C ARG A 7 -6.92 16.49 27.54
N PHE A 8 -6.66 15.89 26.38
CA PHE A 8 -6.19 14.50 26.32
C PHE A 8 -4.66 14.47 26.17
N ALA A 9 -3.99 14.28 27.31
CA ALA A 9 -2.57 13.95 27.39
C ALA A 9 -2.41 12.42 27.41
N GLY A 10 -1.75 11.85 26.41
CA GLY A 10 -1.47 10.42 26.31
C GLY A 10 -0.08 10.15 25.73
N LYS A 11 0.97 10.53 26.46
CA LYS A 11 2.38 10.33 26.06
C LYS A 11 2.80 8.90 26.39
N SER A 12 2.73 7.99 25.42
CA SER A 12 3.22 6.60 25.58
C SER A 12 4.75 6.57 25.57
N LYS A 13 5.32 5.96 26.62
CA LYS A 13 6.75 5.99 26.97
C LYS A 13 7.54 4.95 26.18
N ARG A 14 8.63 5.39 25.54
CA ARG A 14 9.67 4.54 24.95
C ARG A 14 10.35 3.72 26.06
N LYS A 15 10.45 2.40 25.90
CA LYS A 15 11.37 1.56 26.68
C LYS A 15 12.52 1.15 25.77
N ALA A 16 13.70 1.74 26.00
CA ALA A 16 14.96 1.23 25.51
C ALA A 16 15.40 0.11 26.45
N ALA A 17 15.66 -1.08 25.90
CA ALA A 17 16.36 -2.15 26.61
C ALA A 17 17.78 -2.22 26.07
N VAL A 18 18.74 -1.86 26.93
CA VAL A 18 20.17 -2.04 26.72
C VAL A 18 20.48 -3.49 27.06
N ALA A 19 20.92 -4.29 26.08
CA ALA A 19 21.42 -5.64 26.32
C ALA A 19 22.94 -5.59 26.46
N THR A 20 23.40 -6.04 27.62
CA THR A 20 24.77 -6.04 28.10
C THR A 20 25.65 -7.07 27.38
N LEU A 21 26.90 -6.66 27.20
CA LEU A 21 28.06 -7.33 26.64
C LEU A 21 28.43 -8.60 27.43
N ALA A 22 28.61 -9.74 26.76
CA ALA A 22 29.29 -10.91 27.31
C ALA A 22 30.53 -11.22 26.46
N VAL A 23 31.70 -10.95 27.03
CA VAL A 23 33.02 -11.28 26.50
C VAL A 23 33.33 -12.74 26.85
N PHE A 24 33.58 -13.58 25.86
CA PHE A 24 34.20 -14.89 26.06
C PHE A 24 35.62 -14.86 25.50
N LEU A 25 36.60 -14.83 26.42
CA LEU A 25 37.99 -15.18 26.17
C LEU A 25 38.14 -16.70 26.36
N GLY A 26 38.63 -17.38 25.33
CA GLY A 26 38.98 -18.79 25.40
C GLY A 26 39.69 -19.23 24.13
N GLY A 27 41.03 -19.28 24.17
CA GLY A 27 41.87 -19.77 23.09
C GLY A 27 42.02 -21.30 23.12
N GLY A 28 42.33 -21.87 21.95
CA GLY A 28 42.72 -23.27 21.79
C GLY A 28 42.93 -23.60 20.31
N ALA A 29 44.19 -23.68 19.87
CA ALA A 29 44.58 -24.10 18.54
C ALA A 29 44.69 -25.64 18.47
N ALA A 30 44.08 -26.25 17.46
CA ALA A 30 44.50 -27.55 16.95
C ALA A 30 44.07 -27.69 15.48
N ALA A 31 45.06 -27.99 14.64
CA ALA A 31 44.93 -28.23 13.22
C ALA A 31 44.19 -29.55 12.94
N GLY A 32 43.33 -29.55 11.92
CA GLY A 32 42.70 -30.74 11.35
C GLY A 32 42.24 -30.47 9.92
N LEU A 33 42.87 -31.15 8.96
CA LEU A 33 42.57 -31.10 7.53
C LEU A 33 41.33 -31.96 7.20
N ALA A 34 40.57 -31.46 6.22
CA ALA A 34 39.68 -32.17 5.28
C ALA A 34 38.42 -32.85 5.81
N ALA A 35 37.25 -32.34 5.39
CA ALA A 35 36.38 -33.06 4.45
C ALA A 35 35.25 -32.13 3.97
N GLN A 36 34.99 -32.21 2.67
CA GLN A 36 34.00 -31.44 1.94
C GLN A 36 32.59 -31.88 2.34
N GLY A 37 31.74 -30.90 2.62
CA GLY A 37 30.30 -31.08 2.74
C GLY A 37 29.66 -29.73 2.55
N VAL A 38 29.26 -29.42 1.31
CA VAL A 38 28.43 -28.26 0.99
C VAL A 38 26.98 -28.70 1.17
N PRO A 39 26.27 -28.32 2.25
CA PRO A 39 24.83 -28.22 2.16
C PRO A 39 24.54 -26.86 1.54
N THR A 40 24.27 -26.95 0.24
CA THR A 40 23.40 -26.09 -0.55
C THR A 40 22.88 -24.88 0.21
N ALA A 41 23.38 -23.70 -0.18
CA ALA A 41 22.66 -22.46 0.01
C ALA A 41 21.22 -22.69 -0.47
N GLY A 42 20.30 -22.84 0.47
CA GLY A 42 18.87 -22.71 0.21
C GLY A 42 18.69 -21.28 -0.25
N ASN A 43 18.76 -21.09 -1.56
CA ASN A 43 18.34 -19.88 -2.22
C ASN A 43 16.86 -19.77 -1.84
N GLY A 44 16.58 -18.95 -0.83
CA GLY A 44 15.27 -18.39 -0.61
C GLY A 44 15.00 -17.42 -1.75
N GLU A 45 14.98 -17.93 -2.98
CA GLU A 45 14.19 -17.38 -4.05
C GLU A 45 12.79 -17.29 -3.44
N LYS A 46 12.43 -16.07 -3.04
CA LYS A 46 11.05 -15.65 -3.02
C LYS A 46 10.58 -15.93 -4.44
N GLN A 47 10.04 -17.13 -4.64
CA GLN A 47 9.20 -17.46 -5.78
C GLN A 47 8.10 -16.41 -5.72
N MET A 48 8.28 -15.34 -6.49
CA MET A 48 7.18 -14.61 -7.07
C MET A 48 6.50 -15.63 -7.97
N THR A 49 5.63 -16.42 -7.37
CA THR A 49 4.58 -17.13 -8.08
C THR A 49 3.88 -16.06 -8.88
N THR A 50 4.12 -16.03 -10.19
CA THR A 50 3.24 -15.37 -11.15
C THR A 50 1.95 -16.16 -11.15
N THR A 51 1.19 -16.03 -10.06
CA THR A 51 -0.22 -16.34 -10.03
C THR A 51 -0.81 -15.44 -11.10
N GLN A 52 -1.21 -16.03 -12.23
CA GLN A 52 -2.11 -15.39 -13.18
C GLN A 52 -3.20 -14.70 -12.36
N SER A 53 -3.15 -13.37 -12.34
CA SER A 53 -4.05 -12.56 -11.56
C SER A 53 -5.47 -12.84 -12.06
N LYS A 54 -6.34 -13.39 -11.22
CA LYS A 54 -7.78 -13.53 -11.53
C LYS A 54 -8.47 -12.18 -11.76
N PHE A 55 -7.78 -11.09 -11.43
CA PHE A 55 -8.22 -9.72 -11.63
C PHE A 55 -7.80 -9.24 -13.02
N TYR A 56 -8.77 -8.75 -13.79
CA TYR A 56 -8.55 -8.17 -15.11
C TYR A 56 -9.52 -7.02 -15.35
N CYS A 57 -9.03 -5.93 -15.93
CA CYS A 57 -9.85 -4.79 -16.26
C CYS A 57 -10.48 -4.94 -17.66
N ASN A 58 -11.79 -4.76 -17.74
CA ASN A 58 -12.58 -4.77 -18.96
C ASN A 58 -12.82 -3.34 -19.44
N SER A 59 -11.86 -2.77 -20.17
CA SER A 59 -11.98 -1.43 -20.74
C SER A 59 -13.16 -1.26 -21.71
N LYS A 60 -13.68 -2.35 -22.29
CA LYS A 60 -14.85 -2.34 -23.17
C LYS A 60 -16.18 -2.18 -22.42
N ALA A 61 -16.17 -2.27 -21.08
CA ALA A 61 -17.34 -1.96 -20.26
C ALA A 61 -17.71 -0.46 -20.28
N LEU A 62 -16.79 0.39 -20.72
CA LEU A 62 -16.97 1.84 -20.85
C LEU A 62 -17.22 2.24 -22.31
N THR A 63 -18.11 3.20 -22.53
CA THR A 63 -18.30 3.82 -23.86
C THR A 63 -17.00 4.50 -24.33
N PRO A 64 -16.84 4.79 -25.64
CA PRO A 64 -15.68 5.53 -26.12
C PRO A 64 -15.47 6.86 -25.40
N GLU A 65 -16.54 7.61 -25.12
CA GLU A 65 -16.51 8.89 -24.42
C GLU A 65 -16.13 8.69 -22.95
N GLU A 66 -16.73 7.72 -22.26
CA GLU A 66 -16.39 7.37 -20.88
C GLU A 66 -14.92 6.97 -20.75
N ARG A 67 -14.35 6.25 -21.73
CA ARG A 67 -12.93 5.88 -21.72
C ARG A 67 -11.99 7.07 -21.82
N ILE A 68 -12.34 8.08 -22.63
CA ILE A 68 -11.53 9.30 -22.76
C ILE A 68 -11.52 10.05 -21.43
N GLN A 69 -12.71 10.26 -20.86
CA GLN A 69 -12.87 10.95 -19.60
C GLN A 69 -12.20 10.19 -18.45
N HIS A 70 -12.39 8.87 -18.39
CA HIS A 70 -11.76 8.00 -17.39
C HIS A 70 -10.24 8.09 -17.47
N LYS A 71 -9.65 8.08 -18.68
CA LYS A 71 -8.21 8.24 -18.86
C LYS A 71 -7.72 9.60 -18.36
N GLN A 72 -8.41 10.69 -18.71
CA GLN A 72 -8.05 12.03 -18.27
C GLN A 72 -8.09 12.15 -16.74
N LEU A 73 -9.10 11.57 -16.10
CA LEU A 73 -9.19 11.50 -14.65
C LEU A 73 -8.07 10.63 -14.07
N SER A 74 -7.79 9.45 -14.62
CA SER A 74 -6.67 8.59 -14.17
C SER A 74 -5.33 9.35 -14.19
N ASP A 75 -5.03 10.04 -15.29
CA ASP A 75 -3.79 10.83 -15.43
C ASP A 75 -3.75 11.96 -14.37
N LYS A 76 -4.88 12.64 -14.15
CA LYS A 76 -5.01 13.66 -13.12
C LYS A 76 -4.84 13.10 -11.71
N LEU A 77 -5.44 11.96 -11.39
CA LEU A 77 -5.31 11.27 -10.11
C LEU A 77 -3.85 10.90 -9.85
N MET A 78 -3.17 10.31 -10.83
CA MET A 78 -1.77 9.92 -10.68
C MET A 78 -0.86 11.12 -10.43
N ALA A 79 -1.11 12.25 -11.11
CA ALA A 79 -0.37 13.49 -10.90
C ALA A 79 -0.69 14.20 -9.57
N ALA A 80 -1.93 14.08 -9.09
CA ALA A 80 -2.40 14.70 -7.84
C ALA A 80 -2.11 13.88 -6.58
N ARG A 81 -1.62 12.66 -6.74
CA ARG A 81 -1.34 11.70 -5.66
C ARG A 81 -0.29 12.26 -4.71
N LYS A 82 -0.67 12.45 -3.45
CA LYS A 82 0.21 12.96 -2.39
C LYS A 82 0.97 11.84 -1.70
N GLU A 83 0.26 10.78 -1.33
CA GLU A 83 0.81 9.67 -0.56
C GLU A 83 0.07 8.37 -0.90
N ILE A 84 0.79 7.25 -0.80
CA ILE A 84 0.24 5.90 -0.90
C ILE A 84 0.51 5.22 0.43
N VAL A 85 -0.54 4.76 1.09
CA VAL A 85 -0.45 4.01 2.34
C VAL A 85 -0.88 2.57 2.06
N GLU A 86 0.04 1.62 2.27
CA GLU A 86 -0.32 0.19 2.22
C GLU A 86 -1.14 -0.16 3.45
N THR A 87 -2.29 -0.82 3.23
CA THR A 87 -3.16 -1.32 4.30
C THR A 87 -3.16 -2.84 4.31
N THR A 88 -3.74 -3.44 5.34
CA THR A 88 -3.87 -4.91 5.43
C THR A 88 -4.65 -5.49 4.25
N LYS A 89 -5.65 -4.76 3.73
CA LYS A 89 -6.60 -5.25 2.72
C LYS A 89 -6.40 -4.67 1.31
N GLY A 90 -5.42 -3.78 1.12
CA GLY A 90 -5.33 -3.00 -0.11
C GLY A 90 -4.41 -1.80 0.01
N TYR A 91 -4.74 -0.74 -0.70
CA TYR A 91 -4.01 0.53 -0.67
C TYR A 91 -4.94 1.71 -0.43
N GLU A 92 -4.42 2.73 0.22
CA GLU A 92 -5.05 4.03 0.33
C GLU A 92 -4.22 5.07 -0.42
N PHE A 93 -4.88 5.84 -1.28
CA PHE A 93 -4.32 6.94 -2.04
C PHE A 93 -4.83 8.23 -1.45
N GLN A 94 -3.92 9.11 -1.05
CA GLN A 94 -4.26 10.38 -0.45
C GLN A 94 -4.08 11.53 -1.45
N PHE A 95 -5.04 12.45 -1.45
CA PHE A 95 -5.12 13.59 -2.35
C PHE A 95 -5.44 14.88 -1.58
N SER A 96 -5.05 16.01 -2.16
CA SER A 96 -5.54 17.31 -1.72
C SER A 96 -6.87 17.62 -2.42
N PRO A 97 -7.92 18.04 -1.69
CA PRO A 97 -9.17 18.52 -2.29
C PRO A 97 -9.00 19.72 -3.25
N LYS A 98 -7.84 20.39 -3.23
CA LYS A 98 -7.49 21.45 -4.17
C LYS A 98 -6.99 20.93 -5.53
N SER A 99 -6.41 19.73 -5.56
CA SER A 99 -5.89 19.12 -6.80
C SER A 99 -6.92 18.23 -7.47
N ILE A 100 -7.70 17.50 -6.68
CA ILE A 100 -8.84 16.71 -7.16
C ILE A 100 -10.03 16.95 -6.25
N SER A 101 -11.18 17.24 -6.85
CA SER A 101 -12.43 17.36 -6.11
C SER A 101 -13.01 15.99 -5.78
N LEU A 102 -13.86 15.93 -4.75
CA LEU A 102 -14.62 14.72 -4.40
C LEU A 102 -15.47 14.21 -5.58
N ALA A 103 -16.06 15.13 -6.36
CA ALA A 103 -16.88 14.79 -7.51
C ALA A 103 -16.06 14.11 -8.62
N GLU A 104 -14.87 14.63 -8.94
CA GLU A 104 -13.96 14.03 -9.93
C GLU A 104 -13.47 12.66 -9.48
N LEU A 105 -13.16 12.50 -8.18
CA LEU A 105 -12.77 11.20 -7.63
C LEU A 105 -13.93 10.19 -7.71
N ALA A 106 -15.15 10.61 -7.37
CA ALA A 106 -16.33 9.76 -7.44
C ALA A 106 -16.65 9.37 -8.90
N GLU A 107 -16.52 10.29 -9.85
CA GLU A 107 -16.70 10.02 -11.28
C GLU A 107 -15.71 8.96 -11.77
N TRP A 108 -14.44 9.10 -11.39
CA TRP A 108 -13.42 8.09 -11.68
C TRP A 108 -13.77 6.73 -11.06
N VAL A 109 -14.19 6.69 -9.79
CA VAL A 109 -14.59 5.45 -9.10
C VAL A 109 -15.76 4.77 -9.80
N VAL A 110 -16.75 5.53 -10.28
CA VAL A 110 -17.89 4.96 -11.01
C VAL A 110 -17.43 4.28 -12.31
N ALA A 111 -16.55 4.93 -13.07
CA ALA A 111 -15.99 4.34 -14.28
C ALA A 111 -15.11 3.12 -13.99
N GLU A 112 -14.25 3.21 -12.98
CA GLU A 112 -13.37 2.12 -12.56
C GLU A 112 -14.17 0.92 -12.04
N SER A 113 -15.29 1.13 -11.35
CA SER A 113 -16.17 0.03 -10.90
C SER A 113 -16.78 -0.79 -12.04
N LYS A 114 -17.00 -0.16 -13.21
CA LYS A 114 -17.43 -0.87 -14.44
C LYS A 114 -16.26 -1.61 -15.09
N CYS A 115 -15.10 -0.95 -15.14
CA CYS A 115 -13.88 -1.47 -15.77
C CYS A 115 -13.33 -2.66 -14.98
N CYS A 116 -13.24 -2.55 -13.66
CA CYS A 116 -12.58 -3.48 -12.76
C CYS A 116 -13.54 -3.84 -11.60
N PRO A 117 -14.58 -4.67 -11.86
CA PRO A 117 -15.71 -4.91 -10.94
C PRO A 117 -15.40 -5.80 -9.74
N PHE A 118 -14.11 -5.95 -9.39
CA PHE A 118 -13.61 -6.75 -8.27
C PHE A 118 -13.02 -5.90 -7.15
N PHE A 119 -12.95 -4.57 -7.34
CA PHE A 119 -12.51 -3.64 -6.32
C PHE A 119 -13.64 -3.27 -5.37
N ASP A 120 -13.30 -3.22 -4.09
CA ASP A 120 -14.06 -2.50 -3.07
C ASP A 120 -13.50 -1.08 -2.96
N PHE A 121 -14.37 -0.09 -3.17
CA PHE A 121 -14.01 1.33 -3.15
C PHE A 121 -14.50 2.00 -1.86
N HIS A 122 -13.61 2.75 -1.21
CA HIS A 122 -13.99 3.64 -0.11
C HIS A 122 -13.44 5.04 -0.38
N ILE A 123 -14.28 6.05 -0.23
CA ILE A 123 -13.87 7.45 -0.32
C ILE A 123 -14.11 8.09 1.04
N ASP A 124 -13.02 8.51 1.69
CA ASP A 124 -13.05 9.21 2.97
C ASP A 124 -12.65 10.68 2.76
N LEU A 125 -13.46 11.61 3.26
CA LEU A 125 -13.13 13.03 3.29
C LEU A 125 -12.77 13.42 4.72
N GLU A 126 -11.48 13.53 4.99
CA GLU A 126 -10.93 13.68 6.33
C GLU A 126 -10.43 15.11 6.63
N ASN A 127 -10.04 15.34 7.88
CA ASN A 127 -9.39 16.56 8.36
C ASN A 127 -10.19 17.84 8.03
N GLU A 128 -11.50 17.82 8.28
CA GLU A 128 -12.43 18.93 7.96
C GLU A 128 -12.48 19.23 6.45
N GLY A 129 -12.36 18.20 5.61
CA GLY A 129 -12.35 18.36 4.15
C GLY A 129 -11.03 18.87 3.58
N LYS A 130 -9.92 18.62 4.28
CA LYS A 130 -8.56 18.99 3.83
C LYS A 130 -7.79 17.82 3.23
N LEU A 131 -8.26 16.59 3.43
CA LEU A 131 -7.64 15.38 2.92
C LEU A 131 -8.71 14.50 2.29
N LEU A 132 -8.47 14.06 1.06
CA LEU A 132 -9.33 13.14 0.36
C LEU A 132 -8.60 11.82 0.21
N CYS A 133 -9.17 10.74 0.72
CA CYS A 133 -8.57 9.41 0.71
C CYS A 133 -9.42 8.47 -0.16
N LEU A 134 -8.78 7.80 -1.11
CA LEU A 134 -9.37 6.68 -1.85
C LEU A 134 -8.75 5.39 -1.36
N ARG A 135 -9.54 4.50 -0.77
CA ARG A 135 -9.10 3.15 -0.43
C ARG A 135 -9.59 2.17 -1.49
N LEU A 136 -8.66 1.42 -2.06
CA LEU A 136 -8.93 0.30 -2.96
C LEU A 136 -8.58 -1.01 -2.24
N THR A 137 -9.60 -1.84 -2.02
CA THR A 137 -9.44 -3.16 -1.40
C THR A 137 -10.10 -4.25 -2.26
N GLY A 138 -9.96 -5.50 -1.85
CA GLY A 138 -10.59 -6.62 -2.54
C GLY A 138 -10.10 -7.97 -2.00
N GLU A 139 -10.30 -9.02 -2.79
CA GLU A 139 -9.96 -10.39 -2.42
C GLU A 139 -8.45 -10.64 -2.31
N GLU A 140 -8.07 -11.83 -1.83
CA GLU A 140 -6.67 -12.24 -1.75
C GLU A 140 -5.96 -12.11 -3.12
N GLY A 141 -4.76 -11.51 -3.10
CA GLY A 141 -3.98 -11.19 -4.29
C GLY A 141 -4.17 -9.77 -4.81
N ILE A 142 -5.20 -9.02 -4.35
CA ILE A 142 -5.53 -7.69 -4.89
C ILE A 142 -4.38 -6.69 -4.76
N LYS A 143 -3.58 -6.75 -3.69
CA LYS A 143 -2.47 -5.82 -3.47
C LYS A 143 -1.42 -5.90 -4.57
N GLN A 144 -1.11 -7.10 -5.04
CA GLN A 144 -0.12 -7.26 -6.11
C GLN A 144 -0.66 -6.74 -7.44
N PHE A 145 -1.95 -6.93 -7.68
CA PHE A 145 -2.63 -6.35 -8.83
C PHE A 145 -2.61 -4.82 -8.79
N ILE A 146 -3.03 -4.19 -7.68
CA ILE A 146 -3.01 -2.73 -7.54
C ILE A 146 -1.58 -2.19 -7.72
N ARG A 147 -0.56 -2.84 -7.14
CA ARG A 147 0.84 -2.42 -7.29
C ARG A 147 1.30 -2.43 -8.75
N ALA A 148 0.92 -3.45 -9.50
CA ALA A 148 1.27 -3.57 -10.92
C ALA A 148 0.55 -2.52 -11.79
N GLU A 149 -0.76 -2.35 -11.60
CA GLU A 149 -1.59 -1.45 -12.43
C GLU A 149 -1.31 0.04 -12.15
N PHE A 150 -1.16 0.43 -10.89
CA PHE A 150 -0.98 1.85 -10.51
C PHE A 150 0.49 2.28 -10.48
N ALA A 151 1.39 1.46 -11.05
CA ALA A 151 2.83 1.69 -11.12
C ALA A 151 3.41 2.20 -9.80
N MET A 152 3.05 1.53 -8.70
CA MET A 152 3.52 1.90 -7.36
C MET A 152 4.96 1.38 -7.20
N GLN A 153 5.94 2.22 -7.54
CA GLN A 153 7.37 1.99 -7.35
C GLN A 153 7.78 2.10 -5.87
#